data_AF-A0A4Q4D7D3-F1
#
_entry.id   AF-A0A4Q4D7D3-F1
#
_cell.length_a   1.000
_cell.length_b   1.000
_cell.length_c   1.000
_cell.angle_alpha   90.00
_cell.angle_beta   90.00
_cell.angle_gamma   90.00
#
_symmetry.space_group_name_H-M   'P 1'
#
loop_
_entity.id
_entity.type
_entity.pdbx_description
1 polymer ?
#
loop_
_entity_poly.entity_id
_entity_poly.type
_entity_poly.pdbx_seq_one_letter_code
_entity_poly.pdbx_strand_id
1 'polypeptide(L)'
;VEGHAQPAGSEGRRALAVAGDDAAAKEQVTSFIDSVGFDVVDLGPLAEGWRIQRDTPGYGPRLTADELKQKTDEAKRYRDL
;
A
#
# COMPACT_ATOMS: atom_id res chain seq x y z
N VAL A 1 20.12 -5.25 7.42
CA VAL A 1 18.92 -5.55 6.60
C VAL A 1 18.98 -4.69 5.35
N GLU A 2 19.58 -5.21 4.30
CA GLU A 2 19.51 -4.71 2.92
C GLU A 2 18.83 -5.84 2.12
N GLY A 3 17.93 -5.65 1.16
CA GLY A 3 17.07 -4.54 0.80
C GLY A 3 15.76 -5.15 0.25
N HIS A 4 14.60 -4.64 0.68
CA HIS A 4 13.31 -5.16 0.20
C HIS A 4 12.92 -4.68 -1.20
N ALA A 5 13.66 -3.71 -1.73
CA ALA A 5 13.50 -3.18 -3.07
C ALA A 5 13.85 -4.25 -4.11
N GLN A 6 13.00 -4.41 -5.12
CA GLN A 6 13.19 -5.34 -6.22
C GLN A 6 12.86 -4.63 -7.55
N PRO A 7 13.50 -5.02 -8.67
CA PRO A 7 13.18 -4.48 -10.00
C PRO A 7 11.69 -4.63 -10.34
N ALA A 8 11.16 -3.71 -11.15
CA ALA A 8 9.78 -3.79 -11.64
C ALA A 8 9.51 -5.13 -12.33
N GLY A 9 8.34 -5.72 -12.06
CA GLY A 9 7.94 -7.03 -12.59
C GLY A 9 8.55 -8.23 -11.87
N SER A 10 9.34 -8.03 -10.80
CA SER A 10 9.83 -9.15 -9.97
C SER A 10 8.67 -9.88 -9.31
N GLU A 11 8.70 -11.22 -9.38
CA GLU A 11 7.73 -12.04 -8.66
C GLU A 11 7.83 -11.79 -7.15
N GLY A 12 6.69 -11.62 -6.49
CA GLY A 12 6.64 -11.38 -5.05
C GLY A 12 7.19 -10.03 -4.61
N ARG A 13 7.27 -9.05 -5.53
CA ARG A 13 7.66 -7.66 -5.24
C ARG A 13 6.75 -7.08 -4.16
N ARG A 14 7.37 -6.45 -3.16
CA ARG A 14 6.65 -5.90 -2.01
C ARG A 14 5.85 -4.68 -2.47
N ALA A 15 4.62 -4.55 -2.01
CA ALA A 15 3.78 -3.39 -2.24
C ALA A 15 3.70 -2.46 -1.03
N LEU A 16 3.47 -1.17 -1.31
CA LEU A 16 3.15 -0.12 -0.35
C LEU A 16 1.82 0.53 -0.73
N ALA A 17 1.05 0.94 0.28
CA ALA A 17 -0.22 1.62 0.06
C ALA A 17 -0.05 3.15 -0.04
N VAL A 18 -0.87 3.78 -0.87
CA VAL A 18 -1.06 5.24 -0.92
C VAL A 18 -2.54 5.57 -0.86
N ALA A 19 -2.87 6.70 -0.25
CA ALA A 19 -4.21 7.26 -0.21
C ALA A 19 -4.08 8.79 -0.23
N GLY A 20 -4.96 9.48 -0.95
CA GLY A 20 -4.84 10.92 -1.17
C GLY A 20 -5.93 11.48 -2.06
N ASP A 21 -6.30 12.74 -1.81
CA ASP A 21 -7.38 13.43 -2.55
C ASP A 21 -6.87 14.17 -3.80
N ASP A 22 -5.55 14.38 -3.91
CA ASP A 22 -4.90 14.97 -5.08
C ASP A 22 -4.36 13.87 -6.00
N ALA A 23 -4.95 13.75 -7.19
CA ALA A 23 -4.57 12.73 -8.15
C ALA A 23 -3.13 12.90 -8.68
N ALA A 24 -2.69 14.15 -8.92
CA ALA A 24 -1.35 14.42 -9.44
C ALA A 24 -0.27 14.12 -8.39
N ALA A 25 -0.55 14.40 -7.12
CA ALA A 25 0.33 14.03 -6.01
C ALA A 25 0.42 12.50 -5.87
N LYS A 26 -0.71 11.78 -5.95
CA LYS A 26 -0.72 10.31 -5.90
C LYS A 26 0.07 9.68 -7.05
N GLU A 27 -0.06 10.23 -8.27
CA GLU A 27 0.71 9.75 -9.43
C GLU A 27 2.22 9.94 -9.22
N GLN A 28 2.65 11.12 -8.76
CA GLN A 28 4.05 11.39 -8.46
C GLN A 28 4.63 10.45 -7.41
N VAL A 29 3.90 10.23 -6.30
CA VAL A 29 4.32 9.31 -5.24
C VAL A 29 4.33 7.87 -5.74
N THR A 30 3.35 7.47 -6.55
CA THR A 30 3.28 6.14 -7.15
C THR A 30 4.51 5.86 -8.03
N SER A 31 4.85 6.79 -8.92
CA SER A 31 6.03 6.68 -9.78
C SER A 31 7.33 6.65 -8.97
N PHE A 32 7.42 7.47 -7.91
CA PHE A 32 8.57 7.45 -7.02
C PHE A 32 8.73 6.09 -6.32
N ILE A 33 7.67 5.53 -5.72
CA ILE A 33 7.71 4.24 -5.02
C ILE A 33 8.10 3.10 -5.98
N ASP A 34 7.56 3.11 -7.19
CA ASP A 34 7.96 2.15 -8.23
C ASP A 34 9.44 2.28 -8.58
N SER A 35 9.95 3.50 -8.77
CA SER A 35 11.38 3.72 -9.07
C SER A 35 12.32 3.26 -7.95
N VAL A 36 11.84 3.27 -6.70
CA VAL A 36 12.60 2.79 -5.53
C VAL A 36 12.62 1.26 -5.46
N GLY A 37 11.67 0.56 -6.09
CA GLY A 37 11.64 -0.90 -6.14
C GLY A 37 10.47 -1.56 -5.43
N PHE A 38 9.33 -0.88 -5.29
CA PHE A 38 8.12 -1.42 -4.67
C PHE A 38 6.91 -1.26 -5.58
N ASP A 39 5.95 -2.19 -5.48
CA ASP A 39 4.65 -2.00 -6.10
C ASP A 39 3.79 -1.04 -5.27
N VAL A 40 2.72 -0.54 -5.88
CA VAL A 40 1.82 0.43 -5.26
C VAL A 40 0.39 -0.07 -5.27
N VAL A 41 -0.30 0.09 -4.15
CA VAL A 41 -1.75 -0.07 -4.04
C VAL A 41 -2.36 1.28 -3.68
N ASP A 42 -3.09 1.90 -4.62
CA ASP A 42 -3.86 3.12 -4.37
C ASP A 42 -5.19 2.75 -3.70
N LEU A 43 -5.40 3.23 -2.48
CA LEU A 43 -6.61 3.02 -1.68
C LEU A 43 -7.69 4.08 -1.95
N GLY A 44 -7.42 5.04 -2.84
CA GLY A 44 -8.35 6.09 -3.22
C GLY A 44 -8.17 7.37 -2.38
N PRO A 45 -9.27 7.99 -1.90
CA PRO A 45 -9.23 9.22 -1.11
C PRO A 45 -8.43 9.09 0.19
N LEU A 46 -7.94 10.20 0.72
CA LEU A 46 -7.19 10.22 1.98
C LEU A 46 -8.01 9.63 3.15
N ALA A 47 -9.32 9.81 3.09
CA ALA A 47 -10.27 9.27 4.05
C ALA A 47 -10.28 7.72 4.12
N GLU A 48 -9.70 7.00 3.16
CA GLU A 48 -9.57 5.53 3.17
C GLU A 48 -8.23 5.04 3.76
N GLY A 49 -7.32 5.96 4.15
CA GLY A 49 -6.02 5.61 4.74
C GLY A 49 -6.09 4.82 6.06
N TRP A 50 -7.25 4.84 6.75
CA TRP A 50 -7.49 4.05 7.97
C TRP A 50 -7.30 2.53 7.75
N ARG A 51 -7.35 2.04 6.51
CA ARG A 51 -7.12 0.61 6.18
C ARG A 51 -5.67 0.15 6.41
N ILE A 52 -4.74 1.09 6.61
CA ILE A 52 -3.31 0.85 6.90
C ILE A 52 -2.90 1.61 8.16
N GLN A 53 -3.63 1.38 9.25
CA GLN A 53 -3.25 1.86 10.59
C GLN A 53 -3.02 0.68 11.54
N ARG A 54 -2.48 0.97 12.73
CA ARG A 54 -2.30 -0.05 13.78
C ARG A 54 -3.56 -0.91 13.93
N ASP A 55 -3.36 -2.20 14.16
CA ASP A 55 -4.39 -3.25 14.33
C ASP A 55 -5.27 -3.52 13.09
N THR A 56 -4.89 -3.04 11.90
CA THR A 56 -5.47 -3.48 10.63
C THR A 56 -4.64 -4.60 9.98
N PRO A 57 -5.25 -5.52 9.20
CA PRO A 57 -4.54 -6.67 8.63
C PRO A 57 -3.35 -6.31 7.73
N GLY A 58 -3.39 -5.16 7.06
CA GLY A 58 -2.33 -4.68 6.17
C GLY A 58 -1.18 -3.94 6.86
N TYR A 59 -1.26 -3.68 8.17
CA TYR A 59 -0.29 -2.85 8.87
C TYR A 59 0.92 -3.64 9.37
N GLY A 60 2.07 -3.46 8.70
CA GLY A 60 3.36 -4.06 9.09
C GLY A 60 3.88 -5.23 8.25
N PRO A 61 3.07 -6.22 7.80
CA PRO A 61 3.61 -7.38 7.09
C PRO A 61 4.22 -7.01 5.74
N ARG A 62 5.11 -7.88 5.24
CA ARG A 62 5.59 -7.82 3.87
C ARG A 62 4.54 -8.49 2.98
N LEU A 63 3.90 -7.72 2.12
CA LEU A 63 2.83 -8.17 1.23
C LEU A 63 3.16 -7.80 -0.22
N THR A 64 2.74 -8.64 -1.15
CA THR A 64 2.61 -8.29 -2.58
C THR A 64 1.44 -7.35 -2.81
N ALA A 65 1.30 -6.82 -4.03
CA ALA A 65 0.18 -5.93 -4.37
C ALA A 65 -1.19 -6.60 -4.16
N ASP A 66 -1.32 -7.87 -4.53
CA ASP A 66 -2.59 -8.60 -4.42
C ASP A 66 -2.91 -8.98 -2.97
N GLU A 67 -1.91 -9.40 -2.21
CA GLU A 67 -2.08 -9.64 -0.77
C GLU A 67 -2.41 -8.34 -0.02
N LEU A 68 -1.78 -7.21 -0.38
CA LEU A 68 -2.06 -5.93 0.24
C LEU A 68 -3.50 -5.47 -0.05
N LYS A 69 -3.98 -5.59 -1.29
CA LYS A 69 -5.38 -5.31 -1.65
C LYS A 69 -6.33 -6.15 -0.80
N GLN A 70 -6.11 -7.46 -0.73
CA GLN A 70 -6.91 -8.36 0.09
C GLN A 70 -6.93 -7.92 1.57
N LYS A 71 -5.76 -7.60 2.14
CA LYS A 71 -5.65 -7.19 3.55
C LYS A 71 -6.33 -5.85 3.83
N THR A 72 -6.32 -4.93 2.86
CA THR A 72 -7.05 -3.66 2.99
C THR A 72 -8.57 -3.83 2.85
N ASP A 73 -9.04 -4.83 2.13
CA ASP A 73 -10.47 -5.17 2.04
C ASP A 73 -10.99 -5.84 3.34
N GLU A 74 -10.14 -6.61 4.01
CA GLU A 74 -10.42 -7.23 5.31
C GLU A 74 -10.44 -6.22 6.49
N ALA A 75 -9.90 -5.02 6.29
CA ALA A 75 -9.79 -4.01 7.34
C ALA A 75 -11.19 -3.56 7.83
N LYS A 76 -11.34 -3.45 9.16
CA LYS A 76 -12.56 -2.94 9.80
C LYS A 76 -12.25 -1.64 10.54
N ARG A 77 -13.13 -0.66 10.43
CA ARG A 77 -12.99 0.60 11.18
C ARG A 77 -13.26 0.32 12.65
N TYR A 78 -12.47 0.93 13.54
CA TYR A 78 -12.66 0.81 14.98
C TYR A 78 -14.08 1.14 15.47
N ARG A 79 -14.76 2.08 14.82
CA ARG A 79 -16.14 2.43 15.15
C ARG A 79 -17.15 1.32 14.84
N ASP A 80 -16.80 0.44 13.92
CA ASP A 80 -17.69 -0.60 13.40
C ASP A 80 -17.35 -2.00 14.00
N LEU A 81 -16.47 -2.04 15.00
CA LEU A 81 -16.15 -3.21 15.83
C LEU A 81 -17.04 -3.25 17.08
#